data_AF-A0A7W5D5A6-F1
#
_entry.id   AF-A0A7W5D5A6-F1
#
_cell.length_a   1.000
_cell.length_b   1.000
_cell.length_c   1.000
_cell.angle_alpha   90.00
_cell.angle_beta   90.00
_cell.angle_gamma   90.00
#
_symmetry.space_group_name_H-M   'P 1'
#
loop_
_entity.id
_entity.type
_entity.pdbx_description
1 polymer ?
#
loop_
_entity_poly.entity_id
_entity_poly.type
_entity_poly.pdbx_seq_one_letter_code
_entity_poly.pdbx_strand_id
1 'polypeptide(L)'
;MNATNTPAHKTDLAVTHVLAQLLERLEHSAVPVGAEQYRSVVMHLVDEFRDVEPGAQLGQLLDSYPAAAEVYENMNYQHAGLCRSALDASLTAELAAKNAIERAMRRGPETAHE
;
A
#
# COMPACT_ATOMS: atom_id res chain seq x y z
N MET A 1 -32.31 23.33 6.30
CA MET A 1 -30.96 23.12 5.74
C MET A 1 -30.31 22.01 6.55
N ASN A 2 -30.41 20.76 6.09
CA ASN A 2 -29.79 19.63 6.77
C ASN A 2 -28.39 19.44 6.19
N ALA A 3 -27.37 19.70 7.00
CA ALA A 3 -26.00 19.42 6.67
C ALA A 3 -25.86 17.89 6.48
N THR A 4 -25.58 17.49 5.25
CA THR A 4 -25.20 16.12 4.90
C THR A 4 -23.84 15.85 5.54
N ASN A 5 -23.85 15.12 6.66
CA ASN A 5 -22.65 14.62 7.29
C ASN A 5 -22.05 13.55 6.35
N THR A 6 -20.96 13.91 5.65
CA THR A 6 -20.19 13.01 4.80
C THR A 6 -19.81 11.77 5.61
N PRO A 7 -20.14 10.54 5.17
CA PRO A 7 -19.78 9.35 5.93
C PRO A 7 -18.25 9.25 6.01
N ALA A 8 -17.77 9.01 7.22
CA ALA A 8 -16.37 8.84 7.55
C ALA A 8 -15.70 7.80 6.64
N HIS A 9 -14.49 8.11 6.15
CA HIS A 9 -13.65 7.17 5.39
C HIS A 9 -13.63 5.80 6.09
N LYS A 10 -13.88 4.75 5.30
CA LYS A 10 -14.11 3.39 5.78
C LYS A 10 -12.81 2.85 6.39
N THR A 11 -12.66 3.04 7.71
CA THR A 11 -11.56 2.45 8.49
C THR A 11 -11.75 0.95 8.70
N ASP A 12 -12.83 0.35 8.17
CA ASP A 12 -13.14 -1.07 8.34
C ASP A 12 -12.55 -1.90 7.19
N LEU A 13 -11.28 -2.26 7.35
CA LEU A 13 -10.54 -3.18 6.47
C LEU A 13 -11.11 -4.61 6.45
N ALA A 14 -12.15 -4.93 7.23
CA ALA A 14 -12.71 -6.28 7.29
C ALA A 14 -13.22 -6.76 5.93
N VAL A 15 -13.89 -5.90 5.16
CA VAL A 15 -14.39 -6.26 3.82
C VAL A 15 -13.23 -6.51 2.87
N THR A 16 -12.24 -5.62 2.86
CA THR A 16 -11.00 -5.78 2.08
C THR A 16 -10.28 -7.08 2.42
N HIS A 17 -10.22 -7.44 3.71
CA HIS A 17 -9.59 -8.67 4.18
C HIS A 17 -10.32 -9.92 3.67
N VAL A 18 -11.66 -9.94 3.75
CA VAL A 18 -12.46 -11.07 3.25
C VAL A 18 -12.30 -11.23 1.74
N LEU A 19 -12.28 -10.12 0.99
CA LEU A 19 -12.10 -10.16 -0.47
C LEU A 19 -10.69 -10.57 -0.88
N ALA A 20 -9.67 -10.11 -0.16
CA ALA A 20 -8.28 -10.53 -0.37
C ALA A 20 -8.11 -12.03 -0.11
N GLN A 21 -8.67 -12.53 0.99
CA GLN A 21 -8.66 -13.97 1.27
C GLN A 21 -9.44 -14.76 0.22
N LEU A 22 -10.57 -14.25 -0.26
CA LEU A 22 -11.35 -14.90 -1.30
C LEU A 22 -10.57 -14.96 -2.61
N LEU A 23 -9.98 -13.85 -3.04
CA LEU A 23 -9.15 -13.79 -4.24
C LEU A 23 -8.01 -14.81 -4.16
N GLU A 24 -7.34 -14.91 -3.01
CA GLU A 24 -6.25 -15.88 -2.86
C GLU A 24 -6.68 -17.33 -2.99
N ARG A 25 -7.86 -17.65 -2.46
CA ARG A 25 -8.44 -18.99 -2.63
C ARG A 25 -8.80 -19.27 -4.08
N LEU A 26 -9.19 -18.26 -4.85
CA LEU A 26 -9.48 -18.41 -6.27
C LEU A 26 -8.20 -18.63 -7.08
N GLU A 27 -7.14 -17.85 -6.81
CA GLU A 27 -5.81 -18.01 -7.43
C GLU A 27 -5.20 -19.39 -7.18
N HIS A 28 -5.36 -19.92 -5.97
CA HIS A 28 -4.83 -21.22 -5.57
C HIS A 28 -5.82 -22.38 -5.79
N SER A 29 -6.94 -22.15 -6.47
CA SER A 29 -7.97 -23.17 -6.69
C SER A 29 -7.46 -24.27 -7.63
N ALA A 30 -7.56 -25.53 -7.19
CA ALA A 30 -7.27 -26.70 -8.04
C ALA A 30 -8.38 -26.99 -9.07
N VAL A 31 -9.53 -26.31 -8.97
CA VAL A 31 -10.67 -26.44 -9.87
C VAL A 31 -10.81 -25.14 -10.68
N PRO A 32 -11.14 -25.21 -11.99
CA PRO A 32 -11.35 -24.02 -12.81
C PRO A 32 -12.39 -23.08 -12.19
N VAL A 33 -12.00 -21.83 -11.97
CA VAL A 33 -12.87 -20.75 -11.52
C VAL A 33 -13.50 -20.08 -12.75
N GLY A 34 -14.78 -19.75 -12.67
CA GLY A 34 -15.46 -19.01 -13.74
C GLY A 34 -14.88 -17.60 -13.87
N ALA A 35 -14.56 -17.18 -15.10
CA ALA A 35 -13.94 -15.88 -15.36
C ALA A 35 -14.76 -14.69 -14.82
N GLU A 36 -16.08 -14.76 -14.92
CA GLU A 36 -16.98 -13.72 -14.39
C GLU A 36 -16.92 -13.62 -12.86
N GLN A 37 -16.83 -14.75 -12.17
CA GLN A 37 -16.70 -14.77 -10.71
C GLN A 37 -15.38 -14.15 -10.28
N TYR A 38 -14.29 -14.57 -10.93
CA TYR A 38 -12.96 -14.01 -10.67
C TYR A 38 -12.95 -12.50 -10.87
N ARG A 39 -13.42 -12.04 -12.03
CA ARG A 39 -13.51 -10.62 -12.38
C ARG A 39 -14.36 -9.84 -11.37
N SER A 40 -15.48 -10.40 -10.92
CA SER A 40 -16.34 -9.73 -9.92
C SER A 40 -15.61 -9.52 -8.59
N VAL A 41 -14.81 -10.50 -8.13
CA VAL A 41 -14.04 -10.37 -6.87
C VAL A 41 -12.96 -9.31 -7.02
N VAL A 42 -12.21 -9.34 -8.12
CA VAL A 42 -11.15 -8.35 -8.38
C VAL A 42 -11.71 -6.94 -8.47
N MET A 43 -12.82 -6.73 -9.20
CA MET A 43 -13.41 -5.40 -9.33
C MET A 43 -13.92 -4.85 -7.99
N HIS A 44 -14.52 -5.70 -7.16
CA HIS A 44 -14.95 -5.28 -5.83
C HIS A 44 -13.76 -4.94 -4.93
N LEU A 45 -12.68 -5.74 -4.99
CA LEU A 45 -11.46 -5.45 -4.25
C LEU A 45 -10.82 -4.13 -4.68
N VAL A 46 -10.83 -3.82 -5.99
CA VAL A 46 -10.37 -2.53 -6.54
C VAL A 46 -11.19 -1.38 -5.97
N ASP A 47 -12.53 -1.51 -5.93
CA ASP A 47 -13.39 -0.45 -5.38
C ASP A 47 -13.10 -0.21 -3.90
N GLU A 48 -12.92 -1.28 -3.11
CA GLU A 48 -12.54 -1.16 -1.70
C GLU A 48 -11.16 -0.49 -1.53
N PHE A 49 -10.17 -0.81 -2.36
CA PHE A 49 -8.84 -0.18 -2.26
C PHE A 49 -8.83 1.30 -2.61
N ARG A 50 -9.80 1.83 -3.37
CA ARG A 50 -9.88 3.27 -3.66
C ARG A 50 -10.18 4.11 -2.41
N ASP A 51 -10.91 3.53 -1.47
CA ASP A 51 -11.39 4.24 -0.27
C ASP A 51 -10.54 3.94 0.99
N VAL A 52 -9.58 3.02 0.89
CA VAL A 52 -8.70 2.64 2.00
C VAL A 52 -7.54 3.62 2.12
N GLU A 53 -7.34 4.14 3.33
CA GLU A 53 -6.17 4.95 3.67
C GLU A 53 -4.87 4.13 3.67
N PRO A 54 -3.81 4.57 2.98
CA PRO A 54 -2.50 3.94 3.05
C PRO A 54 -1.96 3.95 4.48
N GLY A 55 -1.50 2.80 4.98
CA GLY A 55 -0.99 2.69 6.33
C GLY A 55 -0.47 1.30 6.69
N ALA A 56 0.02 1.16 7.91
CA ALA A 56 0.63 -0.09 8.40
C ALA A 56 -0.35 -1.29 8.35
N GLN A 57 -1.63 -1.06 8.65
CA GLN A 57 -2.64 -2.13 8.61
C GLN A 57 -2.91 -2.63 7.19
N LEU A 58 -3.00 -1.72 6.21
CA LEU A 58 -3.09 -2.08 4.80
C LEU A 58 -1.81 -2.83 4.37
N GLY A 59 -0.62 -2.34 4.74
CA GLY A 59 0.64 -3.02 4.47
C GLY A 59 0.65 -4.47 4.95
N GLN A 60 0.25 -4.71 6.20
CA GLN A 60 0.15 -6.06 6.78
C GLN A 60 -0.85 -6.96 6.05
N LEU A 61 -1.98 -6.42 5.60
CA LEU A 61 -2.94 -7.16 4.79
C LEU A 61 -2.33 -7.57 3.46
N LEU A 62 -1.68 -6.63 2.75
CA LEU A 62 -1.07 -6.90 1.46
C LEU A 62 0.11 -7.89 1.58
N ASP A 63 0.87 -7.85 2.68
CA ASP A 63 1.92 -8.84 2.96
C ASP A 63 1.36 -10.25 3.24
N SER A 64 0.11 -10.34 3.70
CA SER A 64 -0.57 -11.62 3.99
C SER A 64 -1.25 -12.22 2.75
N TYR A 65 -1.56 -11.41 1.73
CA TYR A 65 -2.32 -11.81 0.54
C TYR A 65 -1.64 -11.30 -0.75
N PRO A 66 -0.62 -12.02 -1.27
CA PRO A 66 0.06 -11.70 -2.52
C PRO A 66 -0.83 -11.29 -3.70
N ALA A 67 -1.91 -12.01 -4.00
CA ALA A 67 -2.81 -11.69 -5.11
C ALA A 67 -3.51 -10.33 -4.92
N ALA A 68 -3.82 -9.97 -3.67
CA ALA A 68 -4.38 -8.66 -3.36
C ALA A 68 -3.31 -7.55 -3.46
N ALA A 69 -2.06 -7.86 -3.10
CA ALA A 69 -0.92 -6.97 -3.29
C ALA A 69 -0.71 -6.63 -4.77
N GLU A 70 -0.76 -7.63 -5.66
CA GLU A 70 -0.63 -7.40 -7.10
C GLU A 70 -1.74 -6.50 -7.66
N VAL A 71 -2.99 -6.69 -7.22
CA VAL A 71 -4.10 -5.81 -7.63
C VAL A 71 -3.88 -4.37 -7.14
N TYR A 72 -3.45 -4.19 -5.89
CA TYR A 72 -3.18 -2.88 -5.32
C TYR A 72 -2.00 -2.17 -6.01
N GLU A 73 -0.93 -2.90 -6.30
CA GLU A 73 0.24 -2.40 -7.03
C GLU A 73 -0.15 -1.97 -8.45
N ASN A 74 -0.88 -2.82 -9.18
CA ASN A 74 -1.36 -2.50 -10.53
C ASN A 74 -2.25 -1.25 -10.55
N MET A 75 -3.11 -1.07 -9.55
CA MET A 75 -3.95 0.14 -9.42
C MET A 75 -3.09 1.41 -9.26
N ASN A 76 -2.00 1.31 -8.51
CA ASN A 76 -1.11 2.42 -8.18
C ASN A 76 0.11 2.54 -9.11
N TYR A 77 0.19 1.69 -10.15
CA TYR A 77 1.35 1.58 -11.03
C TYR A 77 1.80 2.92 -11.63
N GLN A 78 0.83 3.75 -12.04
CA GLN A 78 1.12 5.06 -12.61
C GLN A 78 1.72 6.07 -11.60
N HIS A 79 1.53 5.84 -10.30
CA HIS A 79 1.97 6.75 -9.23
C HIS A 79 3.26 6.28 -8.53
N ALA A 80 3.42 4.97 -8.33
CA ALA A 80 4.54 4.41 -7.56
C ALA A 80 5.27 3.27 -8.28
N GLY A 81 4.94 2.97 -9.54
CA GLY A 81 5.39 1.75 -10.20
C GLY A 81 4.91 0.52 -9.42
N LEU A 82 5.78 -0.48 -9.28
CA LEU A 82 5.51 -1.66 -8.45
C LEU A 82 5.81 -1.44 -6.96
N CYS A 83 6.22 -0.23 -6.55
CA CYS A 83 6.52 0.04 -5.15
C CYS A 83 5.23 0.31 -4.37
N ARG A 84 5.00 -0.46 -3.30
CA ARG A 84 3.88 -0.25 -2.36
C ARG A 84 4.08 0.95 -1.41
N SER A 85 5.28 1.54 -1.40
CA SER A 85 5.60 2.78 -0.67
C SER A 85 5.54 3.98 -1.60
N ALA A 86 5.06 5.12 -1.10
CA ALA A 86 5.11 6.39 -1.83
C ALA A 86 6.56 6.67 -2.26
N LEU A 87 6.80 6.64 -3.58
CA LEU A 87 8.12 6.83 -4.17
C LEU A 87 8.71 8.18 -3.74
N ASP A 88 7.88 9.23 -3.70
CA ASP A 88 8.29 10.57 -3.27
C ASP A 88 8.72 10.63 -1.80
N ALA A 89 7.99 9.94 -0.90
CA ALA A 89 8.36 9.91 0.52
C ALA A 89 9.68 9.17 0.72
N SER A 90 9.89 8.08 -0.01
CA SER A 90 11.12 7.28 0.04
C SER A 90 12.31 8.07 -0.53
N LEU A 91 12.14 8.72 -1.68
CA LEU A 91 13.15 9.58 -2.30
C LEU A 91 13.49 10.78 -1.40
N THR A 92 12.48 11.42 -0.79
CA THR A 92 12.70 12.55 0.13
C THR A 92 13.47 12.10 1.36
N ALA A 93 13.11 10.95 1.95
CA ALA A 93 13.82 10.38 3.08
C ALA A 93 15.28 10.04 2.73
N GLU A 94 15.51 9.46 1.55
CA GLU A 94 16.85 9.13 1.05
C GLU A 94 17.71 10.39 0.84
N LEU A 95 17.17 11.43 0.18
CA LEU A 95 17.86 12.71 0.00
C LEU A 95 18.15 13.39 1.34
N ALA A 96 17.21 13.35 2.29
CA ALA A 96 17.41 13.89 3.64
C ALA A 96 18.53 13.15 4.38
N ALA A 97 18.54 11.81 4.31
CA ALA A 97 19.57 10.97 4.91
C ALA A 97 20.95 11.26 4.30
N LYS A 98 21.03 11.31 2.96
CA LYS A 98 22.28 11.66 2.25
C LYS A 98 22.81 13.02 2.68
N ASN A 99 21.96 14.04 2.72
CA ASN A 99 22.34 15.38 3.17
C ASN A 99 22.83 15.40 4.62
N ALA A 100 22.20 14.62 5.51
CA ALA A 100 22.64 14.49 6.90
C ALA A 100 24.03 13.85 7.02
N ILE A 101 24.28 12.79 6.25
CA ILE A 101 25.58 12.10 6.18
C ILE A 101 26.65 13.04 5.65
N GLU A 102 26.39 13.75 4.55
CA GLU A 102 27.33 14.72 3.99
C GLU A 102 27.68 15.83 4.99
N ARG A 103 26.70 16.33 5.74
CA ARG A 103 26.93 17.32 6.80
C ARG A 103 27.80 16.77 7.92
N ALA A 104 27.57 15.53 8.35
CA ALA A 104 28.37 14.87 9.38
C ALA A 104 29.82 14.68 8.91
N MET A 105 30.02 14.26 7.65
CA MET A 105 31.36 14.12 7.06
C MET A 105 32.10 15.46 6.94
N ARG A 106 31.41 16.55 6.59
CA ARG A 106 32.01 17.89 6.56
C ARG A 106 32.36 18.43 7.94
N ARG A 107 31.70 17.94 8.99
CA ARG A 107 32.02 18.21 10.40
C ARG A 107 33.01 17.21 11.00
N GLY A 108 33.92 16.65 10.19
CA GLY A 108 35.00 15.79 10.65
C GLY A 108 35.70 16.36 11.90
N PRO A 109 36.25 15.49 12.77
CA PRO A 109 36.40 15.74 14.20
C PRO A 109 37.14 17.05 14.47
N GLU A 110 36.45 18.03 15.07
CA GLU A 110 37.11 19.15 15.74
C GLU A 110 37.95 18.58 16.88
N THR A 111 39.23 18.36 16.58
CA THR A 111 40.38 18.44 17.47
C THR A 111 40.12 18.05 18.93
N ALA A 112 40.28 16.76 19.24
CA ALA A 112 40.62 16.32 20.58
C ALA A 112 42.07 16.70 20.89
N HIS A 113 42.29 17.96 21.27
CA HIS A 113 43.52 18.45 21.89
C HIS A 113 43.16 19.29 23.10
N GLU A 114 43.13 18.63 24.26
CA GLU A 114 43.54 19.18 25.56
C GLU A 114 44.27 18.08 26.34
#